data_AF-A0A7V9U153-F1
#
_entry.id   AF-A0A7V9U153-F1
#
_cell.length_a   1.000
_cell.length_b   1.000
_cell.length_c   1.000
_cell.angle_alpha   90.00
_cell.angle_beta   90.00
_cell.angle_gamma   90.00
#
_symmetry.space_group_name_H-M   'P 1'
#
loop_
_entity.id
_entity.type
_entity.pdbx_description
1 polymer ?
#
loop_
_entity_poly.entity_id
_entity_poly.type
_entity_poly.pdbx_seq_one_letter_code
_entity_poly.pdbx_strand_id
1 'polypeptide(L)'
;MNKNLQDYKREYDALDTKCNLSGKEALEAVKQNGYALQFVREQTPEICLGAVRQNGYALQYVREQTYEICLEAVRQDGGVLRFVNSNMFTEDEIIELNGKRYKLVEEK
;
A
#
# COMPACT_ATOMS: atom_id res chain seq x y z
N MET A 1 -33.10 -30.55 -3.17
CA MET A 1 -31.71 -30.71 -3.65
C MET A 1 -30.81 -30.07 -2.61
N ASN A 2 -30.03 -30.84 -1.88
CA ASN A 2 -29.08 -30.30 -0.90
C ASN A 2 -27.86 -29.77 -1.66
N LYS A 3 -27.58 -28.47 -1.56
CA LYS A 3 -26.32 -27.88 -2.00
C LYS A 3 -25.18 -28.63 -1.31
N ASN A 4 -24.19 -29.11 -2.05
CA ASN A 4 -23.03 -29.76 -1.46
C ASN A 4 -22.03 -28.69 -0.97
N LEU A 5 -21.04 -29.10 -0.17
CA LEU A 5 -20.04 -28.18 0.38
C LEU A 5 -19.28 -27.37 -0.69
N GLN A 6 -19.06 -27.94 -1.88
CA GLN A 6 -18.45 -27.25 -3.02
C GLN A 6 -19.36 -26.18 -3.63
N ASP A 7 -20.67 -26.39 -3.62
CA ASP A 7 -21.64 -25.38 -4.09
C ASP A 7 -21.63 -24.15 -3.18
N TYR A 8 -21.55 -24.37 -1.86
CA TYR A 8 -21.38 -23.29 -0.89
C TYR A 8 -20.05 -22.57 -1.06
N LYS A 9 -18.97 -23.31 -1.32
CA LYS A 9 -17.64 -22.71 -1.53
C LYS A 9 -17.61 -21.83 -2.79
N ARG A 10 -18.22 -22.29 -3.89
CA ARG A 10 -18.37 -21.49 -5.11
C ARG A 10 -19.23 -20.24 -4.90
N GLU A 11 -20.33 -20.35 -4.17
CA GLU A 11 -21.19 -19.22 -3.84
C GLU A 11 -20.45 -18.18 -2.98
N TYR A 12 -19.63 -18.64 -2.02
CA TYR A 12 -18.77 -17.78 -1.21
C TYR A 12 -17.66 -17.10 -2.04
N ASP A 13 -16.96 -17.84 -2.89
CA ASP A 13 -15.92 -17.28 -3.77
C ASP A 13 -16.50 -16.25 -4.77
N ALA A 14 -17.71 -16.50 -5.28
CA ALA A 14 -18.44 -15.57 -6.14
C ALA A 14 -18.87 -14.29 -5.40
N LEU A 15 -19.17 -14.36 -4.10
CA LEU A 15 -19.45 -13.20 -3.26
C LEU A 15 -18.17 -12.41 -2.95
N ASP A 16 -17.04 -13.07 -2.70
CA ASP A 16 -15.73 -12.43 -2.48
C ASP A 16 -15.26 -11.66 -3.72
N THR A 17 -15.55 -12.18 -4.92
CA THR A 17 -15.23 -11.50 -6.18
C THR A 17 -16.04 -10.19 -6.37
N LYS A 18 -17.19 -10.04 -5.71
CA LYS A 18 -18.09 -8.87 -5.84
C LYS A 18 -17.64 -7.66 -4.99
N CYS A 19 -16.80 -7.86 -3.98
CA CYS A 19 -16.39 -6.82 -3.03
C CYS A 19 -14.91 -6.40 -3.13
N ASN A 20 -14.13 -6.97 -4.04
CA ASN A 20 -12.68 -6.78 -4.09
C ASN A 20 -12.24 -6.07 -5.37
N LEU A 21 -11.61 -4.90 -5.21
CA LEU A 21 -11.01 -4.16 -6.32
C LEU A 21 -9.78 -4.94 -6.84
N SER A 22 -9.81 -5.37 -8.11
CA SER A 22 -8.66 -6.00 -8.77
C SER A 22 -8.41 -5.39 -10.15
N GLY A 23 -7.17 -5.45 -10.62
CA GLY A 23 -6.77 -4.98 -11.95
C GLY A 23 -7.00 -3.49 -12.21
N LYS A 24 -7.67 -3.17 -13.33
CA LYS A 24 -7.85 -1.80 -13.83
C LYS A 24 -8.73 -0.94 -12.92
N GLU A 25 -9.74 -1.53 -12.29
CA GLU A 25 -10.66 -0.83 -11.39
C GLU A 25 -9.94 -0.38 -10.11
N ALA A 26 -9.04 -1.21 -9.58
CA ALA A 26 -8.18 -0.85 -8.46
C ALA A 26 -7.32 0.36 -8.80
N LEU A 27 -6.72 0.40 -9.99
CA LEU A 27 -5.89 1.52 -10.43
C LEU A 27 -6.69 2.83 -10.55
N GLU A 28 -7.90 2.77 -11.11
CA GLU A 28 -8.77 3.96 -11.20
C GLU A 28 -9.27 4.41 -9.82
N ALA A 29 -9.57 3.46 -8.93
CA ALA A 29 -9.98 3.77 -7.56
C ALA A 29 -8.85 4.47 -6.78
N VAL A 30 -7.61 3.96 -6.84
CA VAL A 30 -6.48 4.56 -6.12
C VAL A 30 -6.06 5.91 -6.68
N LYS A 31 -6.26 6.15 -7.98
CA LYS A 31 -6.07 7.47 -8.60
C LYS A 31 -7.07 8.52 -8.11
N GLN A 32 -8.29 8.10 -7.79
CA GLN A 32 -9.30 8.99 -7.22
C GLN A 32 -9.11 9.17 -5.71
N ASN A 33 -8.77 8.10 -5.00
CA ASN A 33 -8.51 8.09 -3.56
C ASN A 33 -7.43 7.06 -3.21
N GLY A 34 -6.22 7.50 -2.84
CA GLY A 34 -5.10 6.62 -2.51
C GLY A 34 -5.41 5.64 -1.37
N TYR A 35 -6.31 5.99 -0.45
CA TYR A 35 -6.75 5.10 0.61
C TYR A 35 -7.63 3.94 0.15
N ALA A 36 -8.09 3.94 -1.11
CA ALA A 36 -8.77 2.78 -1.70
C ALA A 36 -7.86 1.55 -1.75
N LEU A 37 -6.54 1.72 -1.64
CA LEU A 37 -5.56 0.64 -1.59
C LEU A 37 -5.86 -0.39 -0.49
N GLN A 38 -6.50 0.01 0.61
CA GLN A 38 -6.88 -0.89 1.71
C GLN A 38 -7.87 -2.00 1.27
N PHE A 39 -8.65 -1.74 0.21
CA PHE A 39 -9.64 -2.67 -0.35
C PHE A 39 -9.11 -3.47 -1.55
N VAL A 40 -7.84 -3.25 -1.94
CA VAL A 40 -7.22 -3.94 -3.06
C VAL A 40 -6.68 -5.29 -2.58
N ARG A 41 -7.18 -6.38 -3.15
CA ARG A 41 -6.72 -7.73 -2.79
C ARG A 41 -5.34 -8.01 -3.39
N GLU A 42 -5.15 -7.67 -4.66
CA GLU A 42 -3.90 -7.91 -5.37
C GLU A 42 -3.19 -6.58 -5.64
N GLN A 43 -2.23 -6.28 -4.77
CA GLN A 43 -1.44 -5.06 -4.86
C GLN A 43 -0.24 -5.30 -5.78
N THR A 44 -0.30 -4.75 -6.99
CA THR A 44 0.87 -4.69 -7.87
C THR A 44 1.68 -3.43 -7.54
N PRO A 45 2.99 -3.39 -7.87
CA PRO A 45 3.80 -2.19 -7.69
C PRO A 45 3.17 -0.94 -8.32
N GLU A 46 2.53 -1.07 -9.48
CA GLU A 46 1.88 0.04 -10.18
C GLU A 46 0.67 0.58 -9.42
N ILE A 47 -0.14 -0.30 -8.80
CA ILE A 47 -1.30 0.10 -8.00
C ILE A 47 -0.81 0.80 -6.72
N CYS A 48 0.19 0.24 -6.04
CA CYS A 48 0.77 0.84 -4.84
C CYS A 48 1.39 2.21 -5.14
N LEU A 49 2.17 2.33 -6.21
CA LEU A 49 2.74 3.61 -6.65
C LEU A 49 1.64 4.60 -7.04
N GLY A 50 0.59 4.15 -7.74
CA GLY A 50 -0.56 4.99 -8.06
C GLY A 50 -1.25 5.56 -6.81
N ALA A 51 -1.46 4.71 -5.80
CA ALA A 51 -2.05 5.10 -4.53
C ALA A 51 -1.17 6.09 -3.75
N VAL A 52 0.13 5.77 -3.63
CA VAL A 52 1.09 6.61 -2.92
C VAL A 52 1.29 7.95 -3.62
N ARG A 53 1.36 7.99 -4.96
CA ARG A 53 1.44 9.25 -5.72
C ARG A 53 0.22 10.13 -5.54
N GLN A 54 -0.96 9.52 -5.38
CA GLN A 54 -2.18 10.25 -5.08
C GLN A 54 -2.17 10.81 -3.64
N ASN A 55 -1.71 10.00 -2.68
CA ASN A 55 -1.55 10.41 -1.28
C ASN A 55 -0.47 9.54 -0.59
N GLY A 56 0.64 10.17 -0.17
CA GLY A 56 1.74 9.49 0.51
C GLY A 56 1.32 8.68 1.75
N TYR A 57 0.26 9.08 2.46
CA TYR A 57 -0.27 8.33 3.61
C TYR A 57 -0.92 7.00 3.24
N ALA A 58 -1.16 6.72 1.96
CA ALA A 58 -1.59 5.40 1.50
C ALA A 58 -0.54 4.32 1.75
N LEU A 59 0.73 4.68 2.00
CA LEU A 59 1.81 3.75 2.35
C LEU A 59 1.43 2.80 3.50
N GLN A 60 0.63 3.27 4.46
CA GLN A 60 0.17 2.44 5.60
C GLN A 60 -0.62 1.20 5.18
N TYR A 61 -1.16 1.16 3.95
CA TYR A 61 -1.93 0.04 3.41
C TYR A 61 -1.14 -0.80 2.41
N VAL A 62 0.10 -0.44 2.10
CA VAL A 62 0.99 -1.22 1.23
C VAL A 62 1.49 -2.44 2.00
N ARG A 63 1.21 -3.64 1.49
CA ARG A 63 1.66 -4.89 2.12
C ARG A 63 3.14 -5.15 1.88
N GLU A 64 3.55 -5.05 0.62
CA GLU A 64 4.93 -5.24 0.18
C GLU A 64 5.53 -3.88 -0.15
N GLN A 65 6.23 -3.31 0.81
CA GLN A 65 6.92 -2.04 0.64
C GLN A 65 8.20 -2.26 -0.17
N THR A 66 8.42 -1.39 -1.15
CA THR A 66 9.70 -1.28 -1.85
C THR A 66 10.32 0.08 -1.57
N TYR A 67 11.63 0.19 -1.77
CA TYR A 67 12.36 1.45 -1.65
C TYR A 67 11.70 2.57 -2.47
N GLU A 68 11.32 2.28 -3.72
CA GLU A 68 10.68 3.25 -4.61
C GLU A 68 9.34 3.74 -4.06
N ILE A 69 8.48 2.83 -3.58
CA ILE A 69 7.17 3.17 -3.02
C ILE A 69 7.35 4.03 -1.76
N CYS A 70 8.28 3.66 -0.87
CA CYS A 70 8.54 4.40 0.36
C CYS A 70 9.11 5.79 0.07
N LEU A 71 10.10 5.88 -0.82
CA LEU A 71 10.72 7.14 -1.19
C LEU A 71 9.69 8.12 -1.79
N GLU A 72 8.81 7.63 -2.65
CA GLU A 72 7.76 8.45 -3.26
C GLU A 72 6.78 9.00 -2.22
N ALA A 73 6.40 8.17 -1.23
CA ALA A 73 5.51 8.58 -0.15
C ALA A 73 6.14 9.66 0.73
N VAL A 74 7.39 9.45 1.08
CA VAL A 74 8.13 10.29 2.01
C VAL A 74 8.54 11.63 1.37
N ARG A 75 8.76 11.66 0.05
CA ARG A 75 8.97 12.91 -0.71
C ARG A 75 7.78 13.87 -0.62
N GLN A 76 6.56 13.34 -0.51
CA GLN A 76 5.36 14.16 -0.35
C GLN A 76 5.24 14.72 1.07
N ASP A 77 5.46 13.88 2.08
CA ASP A 77 5.41 14.29 3.47
C ASP A 77 6.34 13.41 4.33
N GLY A 78 7.29 14.04 5.03
CA GLY A 78 8.19 13.35 5.95
C GLY A 78 7.46 12.67 7.12
N GLY A 79 6.24 13.11 7.45
CA GLY A 79 5.37 12.48 8.44
C GLY A 79 4.89 11.07 8.05
N VAL A 80 5.13 10.64 6.81
CA VAL A 80 4.87 9.28 6.34
C VAL A 80 5.92 8.29 6.83
N LEU A 81 7.11 8.75 7.26
CA LEU A 81 8.20 7.88 7.76
C LEU A 81 7.76 6.94 8.87
N ARG A 82 6.75 7.30 9.67
CA ARG A 82 6.16 6.42 10.70
C ARG A 82 5.52 5.13 10.17
N PHE A 83 5.21 5.06 8.87
CA PHE A 83 4.60 3.91 8.20
C PHE A 83 5.60 3.09 7.38
N VAL A 84 6.83 3.59 7.23
CA VAL A 84 7.89 2.88 6.53
C VAL A 84 8.41 1.77 7.43
N ASN A 85 8.56 0.56 6.89
CA ASN A 85 9.18 -0.54 7.62
C ASN A 85 10.66 -0.24 7.91
N SER A 86 11.11 -0.56 9.13
CA SER A 86 12.46 -0.24 9.61
C SER A 86 13.61 -0.84 8.78
N ASN A 87 13.32 -1.83 7.93
CA ASN A 87 14.28 -2.49 7.04
C ASN A 87 14.31 -1.91 5.61
N MET A 88 13.53 -0.85 5.31
CA MET A 88 13.44 -0.27 3.95
C MET A 88 14.54 0.72 3.61
N PHE A 89 15.17 1.32 4.63
CA PHE A 89 16.27 2.27 4.46
C PHE A 89 17.44 1.82 5.33
N THR A 90 18.64 1.82 4.76
CA THR A 90 19.86 1.60 5.54
C THR A 90 20.25 2.87 6.31
N GLU A 91 21.03 2.73 7.40
CA GLU A 91 21.47 3.87 8.23
C GLU A 91 22.27 4.92 7.42
N ASP A 92 22.88 4.50 6.32
CA ASP A 92 23.65 5.36 5.40
C ASP A 92 22.77 6.10 4.38
N GLU A 93 21.53 5.64 4.16
CA GLU A 93 20.59 6.21 3.19
C GLU A 93 19.72 7.30 3.80
N ILE A 94 20.27 8.09 4.73
CA ILE A 94 19.61 9.26 5.32
C ILE A 94 18.97 10.07 4.20
N ILE A 95 17.66 9.89 4.02
CA ILE A 95 16.94 10.50 2.93
C ILE A 95 16.89 11.97 3.32
N GLU A 96 17.69 12.78 2.64
CA GLU A 96 17.68 14.22 2.80
C GLU A 96 16.36 14.74 2.23
N LEU A 97 15.33 14.73 3.07
CA LEU A 97 13.99 15.13 2.71
C LEU A 97 13.80 16.56 3.19
N ASN A 98 13.71 17.49 2.24
CA ASN A 98 13.41 18.89 2.52
C ASN A 98 14.37 19.52 3.55
N GLY A 99 15.67 19.14 3.50
CA GLY A 99 16.71 19.69 4.38
C GLY A 99 16.67 19.21 5.83
N LYS A 100 15.92 18.14 6.14
CA LYS A 100 15.88 17.50 7.48
C LYS A 100 16.50 16.11 7.43
N ARG A 101 17.49 15.88 8.32
CA ARG A 101 18.06 14.54 8.57
C ARG A 101 17.15 13.79 9.53
N TYR A 102 16.57 12.69 9.07
CA TYR A 102 15.88 11.74 9.93
C TYR A 102 16.87 10.62 10.28
N LYS A 103 17.34 10.58 11.53
CA LYS A 103 17.99 9.38 12.08
C LYS A 103 16.87 8.39 12.41
N LEU A 104 16.81 7.26 11.72
CA LEU A 104 16.00 6.14 12.19
C LEU A 104 16.70 5.58 13.44
N VAL A 105 16.21 6.04 14.60
CA VAL A 105 16.42 5.48 15.94
C VAL A 105 17.89 5.39 16.44
N GLU A 106 18.30 6.40 17.20
CA GLU A 106 19.05 6.16 18.45
C GLU A 106 18.20 6.75 19.58
N GLU A 107 17.25 5.99 20.08
CA GLU A 107 16.73 6.23 21.43
C GLU A 107 17.60 5.41 22.40
N LYS A 108 18.13 6.12 23.39
CA LYS A 108 19.12 5.67 24.37
C LYS A 108 18.64 4.53 25.25
#